data_AF-A0A4S9SJD8-F1
#
_entry.id   AF-A0A4S9SJD8-F1
#
_cell.length_a   1.000
_cell.length_b   1.000
_cell.length_c   1.000
_cell.angle_alpha   90.00
_cell.angle_beta   90.00
_cell.angle_gamma   90.00
#
_symmetry.space_group_name_H-M   'P 1'
#
loop_
_entity.id
_entity.type
_entity.pdbx_description
1 polymer ?
#
loop_
_entity_poly.entity_id
_entity_poly.type
_entity_poly.pdbx_seq_one_letter_code
_entity_poly.pdbx_strand_id
1 'polypeptide(L)'
;SLSPHTTFIIILPVIGLPALFGFVVRTYKLVRFQDYRPLGCNTWWTFDYFHFNFILGIIYVVILFTFGNTEDETNMRLLSLYLPLVMFQLSGQFILVRLLDFCGLRTPFRVSSSPKGSSIPSGAAVVAEDIIAVDGSCKAEFRAAWQARLAISPAAARTAVRMDWLWGVSGLSCGAVLMIIVFTADNPDIGFALAWTIPIVWGAIMAYVTTQIIKKTTALERQHFENDGVERRNVSSIALKDHAPSTTLVERV
;
A
#
# COMPACT_ATOMS: atom_id res chain seq x y z
N SER A 1 -37.48 9.61 -16.14
CA SER A 1 -36.15 9.16 -15.64
C SER A 1 -35.11 9.52 -16.67
N LEU A 2 -33.88 9.84 -16.26
CA LEU A 2 -32.74 9.96 -17.19
C LEU A 2 -32.42 8.59 -17.79
N SER A 3 -31.90 8.52 -19.01
CA SER A 3 -31.45 7.25 -19.58
C SER A 3 -30.20 6.74 -18.82
N PRO A 4 -29.97 5.42 -18.77
CA PRO A 4 -28.74 4.82 -18.25
C PRO A 4 -27.46 5.47 -18.80
N HIS A 5 -27.41 5.65 -20.12
CA HIS A 5 -26.31 6.29 -20.84
C HIS A 5 -26.05 7.73 -20.37
N THR A 6 -27.10 8.56 -20.29
CA THR A 6 -26.95 9.96 -19.83
C THR A 6 -26.52 10.03 -18.36
N THR A 7 -27.06 9.14 -17.52
CA THR A 7 -26.70 9.06 -16.11
C THR A 7 -25.22 8.72 -15.94
N PHE A 8 -24.74 7.73 -16.69
CA PHE A 8 -23.34 7.31 -16.64
C PHE A 8 -22.38 8.41 -17.12
N ILE A 9 -22.70 9.10 -18.22
CA ILE A 9 -21.87 10.20 -18.74
C ILE A 9 -21.77 11.37 -17.75
N ILE A 10 -22.81 11.64 -16.96
CA ILE A 10 -22.78 12.71 -15.94
C ILE A 10 -21.94 12.26 -14.72
N ILE A 11 -22.12 11.02 -14.26
CA ILE A 11 -21.44 10.52 -13.05
C ILE A 11 -19.95 10.25 -13.30
N LEU A 12 -19.61 9.76 -14.50
CA LEU A 12 -18.26 9.32 -14.81
C LEU A 12 -17.19 10.41 -14.60
N PRO A 13 -17.36 11.66 -15.10
CA PRO A 13 -16.41 12.74 -14.82
C PRO A 13 -16.29 13.08 -13.33
N VAL A 14 -17.39 13.05 -12.57
CA VAL A 14 -17.40 13.39 -11.13
C VAL A 14 -16.46 12.46 -10.36
N ILE A 15 -16.45 11.18 -10.72
CA ILE A 15 -15.63 10.16 -10.06
C ILE A 15 -14.25 10.05 -10.71
N GLY A 16 -14.19 10.12 -12.04
CA GLY A 16 -12.99 9.87 -12.83
C GLY A 16 -12.01 11.05 -12.83
N LEU A 17 -12.49 12.30 -12.83
CA LEU A 17 -11.61 13.47 -12.87
C LEU A 17 -10.69 13.58 -11.64
N PRO A 18 -11.14 13.37 -10.39
CA PRO A 18 -10.25 13.36 -9.24
C PRO A 18 -9.14 12.30 -9.38
N ALA A 19 -9.48 11.10 -9.86
CA ALA A 19 -8.51 10.03 -10.07
C ALA A 19 -7.50 10.38 -11.17
N LEU A 20 -7.97 10.91 -12.31
CA LEU A 20 -7.11 11.35 -13.42
C LEU A 20 -6.22 12.53 -13.00
N PHE A 21 -6.75 13.49 -12.24
CA PHE A 21 -5.97 14.60 -11.71
C PHE A 21 -4.86 14.10 -10.78
N GLY A 22 -5.20 13.20 -9.84
CA GLY A 22 -4.22 12.54 -8.97
C GLY A 22 -3.14 11.81 -9.77
N PHE A 23 -3.55 11.08 -10.81
CA PHE A 23 -2.63 10.41 -11.74
C PHE A 23 -1.68 11.40 -12.42
N VAL A 24 -2.20 12.48 -13.03
CA VAL A 24 -1.38 13.50 -13.72
C VAL A 24 -0.40 14.18 -12.77
N VAL A 25 -0.85 14.58 -11.58
CA VAL A 25 0.00 15.19 -10.55
C VAL A 25 1.11 14.21 -10.13
N ARG A 26 0.77 12.93 -9.92
CA ARG A 26 1.73 11.89 -9.56
C ARG A 26 2.76 11.67 -10.67
N THR A 27 2.33 11.56 -11.92
CA THR A 27 3.20 11.44 -13.09
C THR A 27 4.14 12.64 -13.19
N TYR A 28 3.61 13.85 -13.07
CA TYR A 28 4.41 15.08 -13.09
C TYR A 28 5.50 15.06 -12.01
N LYS A 29 5.15 14.68 -10.78
CA LYS A 29 6.10 14.59 -9.67
C LYS A 29 7.24 13.59 -9.96
N LEU A 30 6.90 12.38 -10.39
CA LEU A 30 7.87 11.31 -10.68
C LEU A 30 8.78 11.64 -11.86
N VAL A 31 8.24 12.25 -12.92
CA VAL A 31 9.02 12.64 -14.11
C VAL A 31 9.90 13.83 -13.80
N ARG A 32 9.36 14.89 -13.18
CA ARG A 32 10.05 16.18 -13.05
C ARG A 32 11.08 16.22 -11.92
N PHE A 33 10.83 15.51 -10.81
CA PHE A 33 11.63 15.61 -9.59
C PHE A 33 12.22 14.25 -9.21
N GLN A 34 13.56 14.19 -9.13
CA GLN A 34 14.26 12.95 -8.81
C GLN A 34 13.96 12.44 -7.40
N ASP A 35 13.79 13.35 -6.43
CA ASP A 35 13.55 13.00 -5.02
C ASP A 35 12.25 12.23 -4.78
N TYR A 36 11.33 12.23 -5.75
CA TYR A 36 10.06 11.49 -5.63
C TYR A 36 10.19 10.03 -6.06
N ARG A 37 11.25 9.69 -6.81
CA ARG A 37 11.46 8.38 -7.39
C ARG A 37 11.90 7.36 -6.34
N PRO A 38 11.77 6.05 -6.64
CA PRO A 38 12.35 5.01 -5.79
C PRO A 38 13.84 5.17 -5.57
N LEU A 39 14.33 4.70 -4.42
CA LEU A 39 15.73 4.81 -4.04
C LEU A 39 16.63 4.04 -5.01
N GLY A 40 17.76 4.63 -5.39
CA GLY A 40 18.73 4.02 -6.31
C GLY A 40 18.29 4.03 -7.78
N CYS A 41 17.33 4.90 -8.15
CA CYS A 41 16.89 5.11 -9.52
C CYS A 41 17.08 6.57 -9.95
N ASN A 42 18.01 6.81 -10.87
CA ASN A 42 18.32 8.17 -11.36
C ASN A 42 17.71 8.48 -12.74
N THR A 43 17.20 7.46 -13.43
CA THR A 43 16.58 7.58 -14.76
C THR A 43 15.17 8.13 -14.67
N TRP A 44 14.78 8.91 -15.67
CA TRP A 44 13.52 9.65 -15.71
C TRP A 44 12.28 8.79 -15.95
N TRP A 45 12.46 7.57 -16.46
CA TRP A 45 11.39 6.59 -16.69
C TRP A 45 11.15 5.63 -15.52
N THR A 46 11.80 5.81 -14.37
CA THR A 46 11.61 4.88 -13.25
C THR A 46 10.38 5.25 -12.44
N PHE A 47 9.22 4.78 -12.89
CA PHE A 47 8.02 4.80 -12.08
C PHE A 47 8.11 3.81 -10.92
N ASP A 48 7.37 4.11 -9.86
CA ASP A 48 7.22 3.22 -8.74
C ASP A 48 6.11 2.18 -8.96
N TYR A 49 6.13 1.14 -8.14
CA TYR A 49 5.23 -0.01 -8.25
C TYR A 49 3.76 0.38 -8.18
N PHE A 50 3.41 1.31 -7.28
CA PHE A 50 2.03 1.82 -7.21
C PHE A 50 1.63 2.54 -8.49
N HIS A 51 2.51 3.35 -9.10
CA HIS A 51 2.21 4.05 -10.34
C HIS A 51 1.95 3.09 -11.51
N PHE A 52 2.72 2.01 -11.64
CA PHE A 52 2.44 0.98 -12.65
C PHE A 52 1.07 0.30 -12.43
N ASN A 53 0.72 0.02 -11.18
CA ASN A 53 -0.61 -0.49 -10.84
C ASN A 53 -1.72 0.50 -11.17
N PHE A 54 -1.48 1.79 -10.96
CA PHE A 54 -2.41 2.84 -11.31
C PHE A 54 -2.61 2.91 -12.84
N ILE A 55 -1.53 2.89 -13.64
CA ILE A 55 -1.62 2.84 -15.11
C ILE A 55 -2.47 1.64 -15.55
N LEU A 56 -2.19 0.46 -14.99
CA LEU A 56 -2.91 -0.76 -15.32
C LEU A 56 -4.41 -0.65 -14.96
N GLY A 57 -4.73 -0.07 -13.80
CA GLY A 57 -6.10 0.21 -13.39
C GLY A 57 -6.83 1.17 -14.33
N ILE A 58 -6.17 2.24 -14.78
CA ILE A 58 -6.73 3.18 -15.77
C ILE A 58 -7.03 2.44 -17.08
N ILE A 59 -6.11 1.60 -17.56
CA ILE A 59 -6.32 0.82 -18.79
C ILE A 59 -7.57 -0.05 -18.69
N TYR A 60 -7.73 -0.81 -17.60
CA TYR A 60 -8.91 -1.65 -17.42
C TYR A 60 -10.21 -0.84 -17.34
N VAL A 61 -10.22 0.26 -16.58
CA VAL A 61 -11.40 1.14 -16.47
C VAL A 61 -11.78 1.71 -17.83
N VAL A 62 -10.80 2.21 -18.60
CA VAL A 62 -11.03 2.76 -19.94
C VAL A 62 -11.63 1.69 -20.86
N ILE A 63 -11.06 0.47 -20.88
CA ILE A 63 -11.60 -0.63 -21.68
C ILE A 63 -13.04 -0.96 -21.27
N LEU A 64 -13.28 -1.23 -19.98
CA LEU A 64 -14.61 -1.62 -19.48
C LEU A 64 -15.66 -0.55 -19.71
N PHE A 65 -15.32 0.72 -19.52
CA PHE A 65 -16.28 1.81 -19.66
C PHE A 65 -16.53 2.15 -21.12
N THR A 66 -15.53 2.04 -21.99
CA THR A 66 -15.72 2.23 -23.44
C THR A 66 -16.64 1.15 -24.03
N PHE A 67 -16.42 -0.12 -23.67
CA PHE A 67 -17.25 -1.21 -24.19
C PHE A 67 -18.58 -1.38 -23.45
N GLY A 68 -18.65 -0.98 -22.18
CA GLY A 68 -19.86 -1.09 -21.36
C GLY A 68 -20.86 0.04 -21.55
N ASN A 69 -20.44 1.17 -22.14
CA ASN A 69 -21.30 2.32 -22.37
C ASN A 69 -21.23 2.75 -23.85
N THR A 70 -22.05 2.12 -24.69
CA THR A 70 -22.26 2.53 -26.08
C THR A 70 -23.52 3.40 -26.20
N GLU A 71 -23.68 4.10 -27.34
CA GLU A 71 -24.84 4.96 -27.59
C GLU A 71 -26.15 4.17 -27.68
N ASP A 72 -26.07 2.94 -28.20
CA ASP A 72 -27.23 2.07 -28.43
C ASP A 72 -27.65 1.29 -27.16
N GLU A 73 -26.69 0.85 -26.34
CA GLU A 73 -26.97 0.04 -25.15
C GLU A 73 -25.92 0.22 -24.04
N THR A 74 -26.38 0.50 -22.81
CA THR A 74 -25.50 0.55 -21.63
C THR A 74 -25.52 -0.79 -20.90
N ASN A 75 -24.41 -1.53 -20.98
CA ASN A 75 -24.26 -2.80 -20.28
C ASN A 75 -23.80 -2.57 -18.83
N MET A 76 -24.78 -2.44 -17.93
CA MET A 76 -24.53 -2.20 -16.50
C MET A 76 -23.67 -3.28 -15.83
N ARG A 77 -23.77 -4.54 -16.27
CA ARG A 77 -22.94 -5.62 -15.70
C ARG A 77 -21.47 -5.40 -16.02
N LEU A 78 -21.16 -5.06 -17.28
CA LEU A 78 -19.79 -4.80 -17.71
C LEU A 78 -19.19 -3.59 -16.98
N LEU A 79 -19.97 -2.52 -16.80
CA LEU A 79 -19.55 -1.34 -16.04
C LEU A 79 -19.31 -1.65 -14.56
N SER A 80 -20.06 -2.61 -13.99
CA SER A 80 -19.92 -3.03 -12.60
C SER A 80 -18.64 -3.83 -12.32
N LEU A 81 -18.00 -4.40 -13.35
CA LEU A 81 -16.82 -5.27 -13.18
C LEU A 81 -15.56 -4.52 -12.78
N TYR A 82 -15.49 -3.19 -12.95
CA TYR A 82 -14.25 -2.46 -12.73
C TYR A 82 -13.73 -2.59 -11.29
N LEU A 83 -14.59 -2.40 -10.27
CA LEU A 83 -14.18 -2.47 -8.87
C LEU A 83 -13.77 -3.88 -8.45
N PRO A 84 -14.57 -4.93 -8.73
CA PRO A 84 -14.15 -6.31 -8.50
C PRO A 84 -12.78 -6.61 -9.11
N LEU A 85 -12.53 -6.18 -10.35
CA LEU A 85 -11.26 -6.43 -11.04
C LEU A 85 -10.09 -5.67 -10.40
N VAL A 86 -10.29 -4.41 -9.99
CA VAL A 86 -9.28 -3.66 -9.23
C VAL A 86 -8.99 -4.33 -7.88
N MET A 87 -10.02 -4.84 -7.19
CA MET A 87 -9.85 -5.59 -5.95
C MET A 87 -9.05 -6.87 -6.18
N PHE A 88 -9.36 -7.64 -7.23
CA PHE A 88 -8.59 -8.83 -7.61
C PHE A 88 -7.14 -8.49 -7.97
N GLN A 89 -6.90 -7.42 -8.72
CA GLN A 89 -5.56 -6.97 -9.08
C GLN A 89 -4.73 -6.65 -7.84
N LEU A 90 -5.17 -5.70 -7.01
CA LEU A 90 -4.36 -5.20 -5.89
C LEU A 90 -4.25 -6.25 -4.77
N SER A 91 -5.36 -6.88 -4.41
CA SER A 91 -5.40 -7.84 -3.31
C SER A 91 -4.74 -9.16 -3.72
N GLY A 92 -4.94 -9.58 -4.98
CA GLY A 92 -4.27 -10.74 -5.56
C GLY A 92 -2.75 -10.56 -5.61
N GLN A 93 -2.26 -9.36 -5.90
CA GLN A 93 -0.82 -9.07 -5.82
C GLN A 93 -0.28 -9.22 -4.41
N PHE A 94 -0.98 -8.73 -3.37
CA PHE A 94 -0.53 -8.94 -1.99
C PHE A 94 -0.40 -10.41 -1.63
N ILE A 95 -1.41 -11.23 -1.97
CA ILE A 95 -1.35 -12.68 -1.74
C ILE A 95 -0.24 -13.33 -2.57
N LEU A 96 -0.14 -13.00 -3.86
CA LEU A 96 0.88 -13.55 -4.73
C LEU A 96 2.29 -13.27 -4.21
N VAL A 97 2.57 -12.02 -3.84
CA VAL A 97 3.86 -11.61 -3.28
C VAL A 97 4.17 -12.40 -2.00
N ARG A 98 3.19 -12.66 -1.12
CA ARG A 98 3.39 -13.49 0.08
C ARG A 98 3.61 -14.97 -0.25
N LEU A 99 2.91 -15.52 -1.25
CA LEU A 99 3.12 -16.89 -1.70
C LEU A 99 4.52 -17.08 -2.30
N LEU A 100 4.97 -16.13 -3.13
CA LEU A 100 6.31 -16.16 -3.72
C LEU A 100 7.39 -16.05 -2.63
N ASP A 101 7.17 -15.20 -1.62
CA ASP A 101 8.07 -15.07 -0.47
C ASP A 101 8.12 -16.36 0.37
N PHE A 102 6.97 -17.01 0.59
CA PHE A 102 6.89 -18.31 1.25
C PHE A 102 7.65 -19.41 0.50
N CYS A 103 7.64 -19.37 -0.84
CA CYS A 103 8.45 -20.25 -1.68
C CYS A 103 9.95 -19.91 -1.69
N GLY A 104 10.39 -18.91 -0.93
CA GLY A 104 11.80 -18.50 -0.87
C GLY A 104 12.31 -17.84 -2.15
N LEU A 105 11.42 -17.36 -3.02
CA LEU A 105 11.81 -16.73 -4.27
C LEU A 105 12.37 -15.33 -4.04
N ARG A 106 13.22 -14.87 -4.97
CA ARG A 106 13.78 -13.52 -4.98
C ARG A 106 13.07 -12.67 -6.01
N THR A 107 13.09 -11.36 -5.81
CA THR A 107 12.44 -10.42 -6.74
C THR A 107 13.08 -10.50 -8.13
N PRO A 108 12.34 -10.87 -9.19
CA PRO A 108 12.90 -11.03 -10.54
C PRO A 108 13.25 -9.70 -11.21
N PHE A 109 12.62 -8.62 -10.77
CA PHE A 109 12.85 -7.24 -11.17
C PHE A 109 12.77 -6.33 -9.94
N ARG A 110 13.16 -5.06 -10.10
CA ARG A 110 13.08 -4.06 -9.04
C ARG A 110 11.64 -3.73 -8.69
N VAL A 111 11.31 -3.73 -7.41
CA VAL A 111 9.99 -3.34 -6.90
C VAL A 111 10.17 -2.08 -6.07
N SER A 112 9.91 -0.92 -6.71
CA SER A 112 10.19 0.41 -6.14
C SER A 112 11.62 0.49 -5.58
N SER A 113 11.78 0.78 -4.29
CA SER A 113 13.10 0.93 -3.66
C SER A 113 13.78 -0.41 -3.37
N SER A 114 13.09 -1.54 -3.58
CA SER A 114 13.67 -2.88 -3.41
C SER A 114 14.41 -3.31 -4.68
N PRO A 115 15.74 -3.53 -4.64
CA PRO A 115 16.52 -3.87 -5.81
C PRO A 115 16.18 -5.28 -6.32
N LYS A 116 16.44 -5.53 -7.61
CA LYS A 116 16.33 -6.87 -8.20
C LYS A 116 17.19 -7.88 -7.42
N GLY A 117 16.65 -9.08 -7.19
CA GLY A 117 17.34 -10.16 -6.48
C GLY A 117 17.26 -10.07 -4.95
N SER A 118 16.60 -9.03 -4.40
CA SER A 118 16.31 -8.94 -2.97
C SER A 118 15.25 -9.96 -2.53
N SER A 119 15.11 -10.17 -1.21
CA SER A 119 13.94 -10.84 -0.66
C SER A 119 12.66 -10.11 -1.09
N ILE A 120 11.57 -10.85 -1.21
CA ILE A 120 10.32 -10.27 -1.72
C ILE A 120 9.73 -9.31 -0.66
N PRO A 121 9.67 -8.00 -0.96
CA PRO A 121 9.21 -7.02 0.01
C PRO A 121 7.71 -7.20 0.28
N SER A 122 7.25 -6.74 1.44
CA SER A 122 5.81 -6.65 1.70
C SER A 122 5.16 -5.70 0.69
N GLY A 123 4.08 -6.14 0.04
CA GLY A 123 3.39 -5.37 -0.99
C GLY A 123 2.76 -4.11 -0.39
N ALA A 124 2.13 -4.24 0.77
CA ALA A 124 1.56 -3.16 1.56
C ALA A 124 2.64 -2.16 2.00
N ALA A 125 3.84 -2.64 2.38
CA ALA A 125 4.95 -1.73 2.69
C ALA A 125 5.41 -0.95 1.46
N VAL A 126 5.48 -1.58 0.29
CA VAL A 126 5.84 -0.91 -0.98
C VAL A 126 4.77 0.11 -1.37
N VAL A 127 3.48 -0.24 -1.30
CA VAL A 127 2.38 0.68 -1.62
C VAL A 127 2.36 1.87 -0.66
N ALA A 128 2.55 1.63 0.64
CA ALA A 128 2.65 2.69 1.63
C ALA A 128 3.84 3.63 1.35
N GLU A 129 5.01 3.05 1.02
CA GLU A 129 6.19 3.82 0.61
C GLU A 129 5.87 4.75 -0.57
N ASP A 130 5.29 4.19 -1.64
CA ASP A 130 5.05 4.88 -2.89
C ASP A 130 3.98 5.98 -2.77
N ILE A 131 2.92 5.74 -2.01
CA ILE A 131 1.86 6.73 -1.78
C ILE A 131 2.38 7.87 -0.90
N ILE A 132 3.01 7.56 0.24
CA ILE A 132 3.43 8.60 1.19
C ILE A 132 4.58 9.44 0.60
N ALA A 133 5.54 8.81 -0.09
CA ALA A 133 6.63 9.55 -0.70
C ALA A 133 6.14 10.54 -1.77
N VAL A 134 5.13 10.15 -2.56
CA VAL A 134 4.72 10.94 -3.72
C VAL A 134 3.47 11.78 -3.48
N ASP A 135 2.40 11.16 -3.03
CA ASP A 135 1.12 11.84 -2.78
C ASP A 135 1.20 12.63 -1.47
N GLY A 136 1.82 12.04 -0.44
CA GLY A 136 2.17 12.73 0.81
C GLY A 136 3.31 13.75 0.68
N SER A 137 4.00 13.76 -0.48
CA SER A 137 5.11 14.68 -0.78
C SER A 137 6.29 14.58 0.21
N CYS A 138 6.49 13.43 0.84
CA CYS A 138 7.58 13.18 1.79
C CYS A 138 8.89 12.71 1.12
N LYS A 139 8.86 12.41 -0.20
CA LYS A 139 10.03 12.20 -1.06
C LYS A 139 10.97 11.09 -0.57
N ALA A 140 12.21 11.11 -1.05
CA ALA A 140 13.26 10.13 -0.80
C ALA A 140 13.66 10.02 0.67
N GLU A 141 13.56 11.10 1.44
CA GLU A 141 13.82 11.08 2.89
C GLU A 141 12.90 10.10 3.60
N PHE A 142 11.60 10.15 3.29
CA PHE A 142 10.65 9.19 3.83
C PHE A 142 10.94 7.76 3.36
N ARG A 143 11.25 7.57 2.07
CA ARG A 143 11.60 6.24 1.54
C ARG A 143 12.78 5.63 2.30
N ALA A 144 13.84 6.41 2.53
CA ALA A 144 15.02 5.97 3.26
C ALA A 144 14.70 5.63 4.72
N ALA A 145 13.96 6.50 5.41
CA ALA A 145 13.53 6.27 6.79
C ALA A 145 12.60 5.06 6.92
N TRP A 146 11.71 4.85 5.95
CA TRP A 146 10.79 3.72 5.89
C TRP A 146 11.54 2.39 5.74
N GLN A 147 12.47 2.32 4.78
CA GLN A 147 13.30 1.14 4.56
C GLN A 147 14.19 0.85 5.79
N ALA A 148 14.77 1.88 6.40
CA ALA A 148 15.55 1.74 7.64
C ALA A 148 14.70 1.23 8.81
N ARG A 149 13.48 1.75 8.98
CA ARG A 149 12.54 1.28 10.02
C ARG A 149 12.20 -0.19 9.82
N LEU A 150 11.87 -0.61 8.60
CA LEU A 150 11.53 -2.01 8.30
C LEU A 150 12.72 -2.94 8.50
N ALA A 151 13.95 -2.48 8.25
CA ALA A 151 15.16 -3.26 8.48
C ALA A 151 15.51 -3.43 9.97
N ILE A 152 15.27 -2.39 10.78
CA ILE A 152 15.66 -2.35 12.21
C ILE A 152 14.56 -2.90 13.12
N SER A 153 13.29 -2.78 12.73
CA SER A 153 12.13 -3.16 13.57
C SER A 153 11.44 -4.42 13.05
N PRO A 154 11.67 -5.59 13.68
CA PRO A 154 10.94 -6.81 13.35
C PRO A 154 9.43 -6.67 13.57
N ALA A 155 9.00 -5.81 14.50
CA ALA A 155 7.59 -5.55 14.74
C ALA A 155 6.94 -4.84 13.55
N ALA A 156 7.57 -3.78 13.02
CA ALA A 156 7.08 -3.10 11.81
C ALA A 156 7.08 -4.02 10.59
N ALA A 157 8.17 -4.77 10.38
CA ALA A 157 8.27 -5.71 9.27
C ALA A 157 7.18 -6.79 9.32
N ARG A 158 6.94 -7.40 10.49
CA ARG A 158 5.83 -8.36 10.67
C ARG A 158 4.47 -7.73 10.47
N THR A 159 4.25 -6.51 10.94
CA THR A 159 2.99 -5.82 10.72
C THR A 159 2.75 -5.52 9.24
N ALA A 160 3.78 -5.14 8.48
CA ALA A 160 3.67 -4.99 7.03
C ALA A 160 3.22 -6.29 6.34
N VAL A 161 3.83 -7.43 6.69
CA VAL A 161 3.39 -8.76 6.19
C VAL A 161 1.95 -9.07 6.60
N ARG A 162 1.53 -8.72 7.82
CA ARG A 162 0.13 -8.85 8.25
C ARG A 162 -0.80 -7.99 7.41
N MET A 163 -0.37 -6.81 6.97
CA MET A 163 -1.18 -5.95 6.09
C MET A 163 -1.38 -6.59 4.72
N ASP A 164 -0.37 -7.27 4.16
CA ASP A 164 -0.53 -8.02 2.90
C ASP A 164 -1.64 -9.06 3.01
N TRP A 165 -1.64 -9.86 4.06
CA TRP A 165 -2.69 -10.87 4.28
C TRP A 165 -4.04 -10.24 4.56
N LEU A 166 -4.09 -9.19 5.40
CA LEU A 166 -5.33 -8.54 5.79
C LEU A 166 -6.02 -7.90 4.58
N TRP A 167 -5.31 -7.07 3.81
CA TRP A 167 -5.85 -6.45 2.60
C TRP A 167 -6.03 -7.44 1.46
N GLY A 168 -5.11 -8.40 1.31
CA GLY A 168 -5.16 -9.44 0.30
C GLY A 168 -6.38 -10.36 0.45
N VAL A 169 -6.56 -10.98 1.62
CA VAL A 169 -7.65 -11.95 1.83
C VAL A 169 -9.00 -11.25 1.84
N SER A 170 -9.12 -10.13 2.57
CA SER A 170 -10.40 -9.41 2.65
C SER A 170 -10.80 -8.82 1.30
N GLY A 171 -9.85 -8.29 0.55
CA GLY A 171 -10.09 -7.71 -0.77
C GLY A 171 -10.44 -8.77 -1.82
N LEU A 172 -9.75 -9.92 -1.83
CA LEU A 172 -10.13 -11.04 -2.71
C LEU A 172 -11.51 -11.59 -2.36
N SER A 173 -11.82 -11.74 -1.07
CA SER A 173 -13.12 -12.24 -0.61
C SER A 173 -14.24 -11.28 -1.01
N CYS A 174 -14.05 -9.98 -0.78
CA CYS A 174 -15.02 -8.95 -1.18
C CYS A 174 -15.15 -8.87 -2.70
N GLY A 175 -14.05 -8.94 -3.45
CA GLY A 175 -14.07 -8.99 -4.91
C GLY A 175 -14.84 -10.19 -5.47
N ALA A 176 -14.68 -11.37 -4.85
CA ALA A 176 -15.44 -12.57 -5.22
C ALA A 176 -16.93 -12.44 -4.95
N VAL A 177 -17.32 -11.91 -3.77
CA VAL A 177 -18.72 -11.63 -3.45
C VAL A 177 -19.33 -10.65 -4.47
N LEU A 178 -18.61 -9.58 -4.80
CA LEU A 178 -19.08 -8.62 -5.80
C LEU A 178 -19.20 -9.24 -7.19
N MET A 179 -18.26 -10.09 -7.58
CA MET A 179 -18.33 -10.81 -8.86
C MET A 179 -19.61 -11.67 -8.94
N ILE A 180 -19.94 -12.37 -7.85
CA ILE A 180 -21.18 -13.14 -7.75
C ILE A 180 -22.39 -12.21 -7.88
N ILE A 181 -22.44 -11.10 -7.14
CA ILE A 181 -23.53 -10.12 -7.21
C ILE A 181 -23.71 -9.61 -8.65
N VAL A 182 -22.62 -9.21 -9.32
CA VAL A 182 -22.69 -8.67 -10.68
C VAL A 182 -23.25 -9.67 -11.68
N PHE A 183 -22.93 -10.98 -11.55
CA PHE A 183 -23.42 -11.99 -12.47
C PHE A 183 -24.78 -12.60 -12.11
N THR A 184 -25.17 -12.57 -10.83
CA THR A 184 -26.40 -13.23 -10.34
C THR A 184 -27.54 -12.28 -10.02
N ALA A 185 -27.29 -10.96 -9.92
CA ALA A 185 -28.37 -10.01 -9.69
C ALA A 185 -29.39 -10.04 -10.85
N ASP A 186 -30.66 -10.26 -10.53
CA ASP A 186 -31.76 -10.23 -11.51
C ASP A 186 -31.90 -8.84 -12.14
N ASN A 187 -31.72 -7.79 -11.33
CA ASN A 187 -31.68 -6.40 -11.78
C ASN A 187 -30.23 -5.89 -11.87
N PRO A 188 -29.71 -5.62 -13.08
CA PRO A 188 -28.36 -5.09 -13.28
C PRO A 188 -28.09 -3.74 -12.59
N ASP A 189 -29.09 -2.89 -12.43
CA ASP A 189 -28.93 -1.57 -11.78
C ASP A 189 -28.63 -1.72 -10.29
N ILE A 190 -29.25 -2.70 -9.63
CA ILE A 190 -28.97 -3.05 -8.24
C ILE A 190 -27.57 -3.63 -8.14
N GLY A 191 -27.20 -4.53 -9.05
CA GLY A 191 -25.84 -5.08 -9.13
C GLY A 191 -24.78 -3.99 -9.25
N PHE A 192 -25.03 -3.00 -10.11
CA PHE A 192 -24.18 -1.82 -10.28
C PHE A 192 -24.07 -0.99 -9.00
N ALA A 193 -25.20 -0.61 -8.40
CA ALA A 193 -25.18 0.19 -7.18
C ALA A 193 -24.40 -0.50 -6.03
N LEU A 194 -24.57 -1.81 -5.87
CA LEU A 194 -23.85 -2.60 -4.86
C LEU A 194 -22.35 -2.73 -5.18
N ALA A 195 -22.01 -2.99 -6.44
CA ALA A 195 -20.62 -3.09 -6.89
C ALA A 195 -19.83 -1.79 -6.66
N TRP A 196 -20.49 -0.64 -6.67
CA TRP A 196 -19.88 0.66 -6.36
C TRP A 196 -19.80 0.97 -4.87
N THR A 197 -20.87 0.70 -4.12
CA THR A 197 -20.98 1.12 -2.71
C THR A 197 -20.18 0.22 -1.76
N ILE A 198 -20.22 -1.10 -1.96
CA ILE A 198 -19.57 -2.07 -1.07
C ILE A 198 -18.05 -1.86 -0.98
N PRO A 199 -17.29 -1.69 -2.09
CA PRO A 199 -15.85 -1.42 -2.03
C PRO A 199 -15.48 -0.16 -1.26
N ILE A 200 -16.30 0.90 -1.34
CA ILE A 200 -16.06 2.16 -0.62
C ILE A 200 -16.21 1.93 0.89
N VAL A 201 -17.28 1.26 1.30
CA VAL A 201 -17.52 0.92 2.72
C VAL A 201 -16.42 -0.02 3.23
N TRP A 202 -16.09 -1.06 2.47
CA TRP A 202 -14.99 -1.97 2.80
C TRP A 202 -13.67 -1.21 2.94
N GLY A 203 -13.33 -0.34 1.98
CA GLY A 203 -12.12 0.46 2.01
C GLY A 203 -12.04 1.36 3.24
N ALA A 204 -13.16 2.00 3.62
CA ALA A 204 -13.24 2.84 4.82
C ALA A 204 -13.01 2.03 6.11
N ILE A 205 -13.63 0.84 6.23
CA ILE A 205 -13.44 -0.07 7.36
C ILE A 205 -11.97 -0.51 7.43
N MET A 206 -11.40 -0.93 6.30
CA MET A 206 -10.04 -1.42 6.22
C MET A 206 -9.00 -0.34 6.54
N ALA A 207 -9.24 0.90 6.08
CA ALA A 207 -8.42 2.05 6.44
C ALA A 207 -8.45 2.33 7.95
N TYR A 208 -9.63 2.27 8.57
CA TYR A 208 -9.76 2.43 10.02
C TYR A 208 -9.01 1.31 10.77
N VAL A 209 -9.26 0.04 10.43
CA VAL A 209 -8.60 -1.12 11.06
C VAL A 209 -7.09 -1.04 10.93
N THR A 210 -6.60 -0.75 9.72
CA THR A 210 -5.16 -0.59 9.45
C THR A 210 -4.56 0.50 10.33
N THR A 211 -5.22 1.66 10.42
CA THR A 211 -4.77 2.78 11.25
C THR A 211 -4.61 2.36 12.71
N GLN A 212 -5.56 1.60 13.27
CA GLN A 212 -5.48 1.13 14.65
C GLN A 212 -4.32 0.14 14.86
N ILE A 213 -4.11 -0.80 13.92
CA ILE A 213 -3.02 -1.77 14.00
C ILE A 213 -1.66 -1.07 13.92
N ILE A 214 -1.49 -0.12 13.01
CA ILE A 214 -0.24 0.63 12.83
C ILE A 214 0.04 1.53 14.04
N LYS A 215 -0.98 2.18 14.63
CA LYS A 215 -0.82 2.96 15.87
C LYS A 215 -0.35 2.08 17.02
N LYS A 216 -0.98 0.92 17.23
CA LYS A 216 -0.57 -0.04 18.26
C LYS A 216 0.86 -0.54 18.04
N THR A 217 1.21 -0.88 16.80
CA THR A 217 2.57 -1.36 16.46
C THR A 217 3.60 -0.28 16.75
N THR A 218 3.36 0.95 16.29
CA THR A 218 4.27 2.09 16.54
C THR A 218 4.44 2.38 18.04
N ALA A 219 3.37 2.26 18.84
CA ALA A 219 3.46 2.42 20.29
C ALA A 219 4.31 1.33 20.95
N LEU A 220 4.16 0.07 20.52
CA LEU A 220 4.97 -1.05 21.00
C LEU A 220 6.44 -0.91 20.60
N GLU A 221 6.71 -0.49 19.36
CA GLU A 221 8.07 -0.21 18.90
C GLU A 221 8.73 0.87 19.76
N ARG A 222 8.01 1.96 20.05
CA ARG A 222 8.53 3.04 20.89
C ARG A 222 8.90 2.55 22.29
N GLN A 223 8.02 1.77 22.93
CA GLN A 223 8.30 1.20 24.25
C GLN A 223 9.51 0.27 24.24
N HIS A 224 9.65 -0.56 23.19
CA HIS A 224 10.80 -1.45 23.05
C HIS A 224 12.11 -0.67 22.92
N PHE A 225 12.17 0.33 22.04
CA PHE A 225 13.38 1.16 21.87
C PHE A 225 13.72 1.99 23.11
N GLU A 226 12.72 2.49 23.84
CA GLU A 226 12.93 3.19 25.11
C GLU A 226 13.54 2.26 26.16
N ASN A 227 13.01 1.04 26.31
CA ASN A 227 13.52 0.05 27.26
C ASN A 227 14.94 -0.41 26.91
N ASP A 228 15.22 -0.75 25.66
CA ASP A 228 16.55 -1.15 25.18
C ASP A 228 17.59 -0.03 25.42
N GLY A 229 17.18 1.23 25.23
CA GLY A 229 18.03 2.39 25.48
C GLY A 229 18.31 2.66 26.97
N VAL A 230 17.40 2.27 27.86
CA VAL A 230 17.62 2.29 29.32
C VAL A 230 18.57 1.17 29.72
N GLU A 231 18.36 -0.04 29.21
CA GLU A 231 19.20 -1.21 29.52
C GLU A 231 20.66 -0.97 29.08
N ARG A 232 20.89 -0.46 27.86
CA ARG A 232 22.24 -0.11 27.38
C ARG A 232 22.94 0.92 28.25
N ARG A 233 22.21 1.93 28.75
CA ARG A 233 22.75 2.94 29.68
C ARG A 233 23.08 2.35 31.05
N ASN A 234 22.25 1.45 31.55
CA ASN A 234 22.52 0.77 32.82
C ASN A 234 23.78 -0.09 32.71
N VAL A 235 23.91 -0.90 31.66
CA VAL A 235 25.11 -1.74 31.42
C VAL A 235 26.37 -0.89 31.27
N SER A 236 26.34 0.21 30.52
CA SER A 236 27.51 1.09 30.38
C SER A 236 27.89 1.76 31.71
N SER A 237 26.92 2.11 32.56
CA SER A 237 27.19 2.67 33.89
C SER A 237 27.83 1.66 34.85
N ILE A 238 27.47 0.38 34.75
CA ILE A 238 28.07 -0.71 35.54
C ILE A 238 29.51 -0.94 35.06
N ALA A 239 29.73 -1.07 33.75
CA ALA A 239 31.06 -1.24 33.17
C ALA A 239 32.02 -0.09 33.51
N LEU A 240 31.52 1.15 33.59
CA LEU A 240 32.32 2.31 34.03
C LEU A 240 32.68 2.27 35.52
N LYS A 241 31.80 1.72 36.37
CA LYS A 241 32.09 1.53 37.80
C LYS A 241 33.12 0.42 38.03
N ASP A 242 33.08 -0.65 37.24
CA ASP A 242 34.00 -1.78 37.37
C ASP A 242 35.42 -1.47 36.84
N HIS A 243 35.56 -0.45 35.99
CA HIS A 243 36.86 0.05 35.50
C HIS A 243 37.42 1.25 36.28
N ALA A 244 36.73 1.73 37.31
CA ALA A 244 37.31 2.74 38.19
C ALA A 244 38.40 2.07 39.05
N PRO A 245 39.67 2.55 39.00
CA PRO A 245 40.72 1.99 39.85
C PRO A 245 40.31 2.19 41.32
N SER A 246 40.40 1.13 42.12
CA SER A 246 40.11 1.17 43.55
C SER A 246 41.12 2.08 44.26
N THR A 247 40.82 3.38 44.32
CA THR A 247 41.49 4.33 45.20
C THR A 247 41.01 4.10 46.64
N THR A 248 41.38 2.96 47.20
CA THR A 248 41.20 2.64 48.63
C THR A 248 42.49 2.06 49.21
N LEU A 249 43.60 2.81 49.11
CA LEU A 249 44.80 2.53 49.90
C LEU A 249 45.57 3.83 50.22
N VAL A 250 44.96 4.81 50.90
CA VAL A 250 45.70 5.71 51.80
C VAL A 250 44.74 6.23 52.88
N GLU A 251 44.76 5.63 54.06
CA GLU A 251 44.72 6.30 55.38
C GLU A 251 44.56 5.25 56.48
N ARG A 252 45.69 4.72 56.93
CA ARG A 252 45.94 4.27 58.31
C ARG A 252 47.39 3.82 58.38
N VAL A 253 48.26 4.70 58.90
CA VAL A 253 49.17 4.56 60.04
C VAL A 253 50.06 5.80 60.06
#